data_AF-A0A1A6FUF6-F1
#
_entry.id   AF-A0A1A6FUF6-F1
#
_cell.length_a   1.000
_cell.length_b   1.000
_cell.length_c   1.000
_cell.angle_alpha   90.00
_cell.angle_beta   90.00
_cell.angle_gamma   90.00
#
_symmetry.space_group_name_H-M   'P 1'
#
loop_
_entity.id
_entity.type
_entity.pdbx_description
1 polymer ?
#
loop_
_entity_poly.entity_id
_entity_poly.type
_entity_poly.pdbx_seq_one_letter_code
_entity_poly.pdbx_strand_id
1 'polypeptide(L)'
;MSAEASGPAAAAAGCLESPKPSGVEPGSPSYSLKPLTPNSKYVKLNVGGSLHYTTLRTLTGQDTMLKAMFSGRVEVLTDAGGWVLIDRSGRHFGTILNYLRDGSVPLPESTRELGELLGEARYYLVQGLIEDCQLALQ
;
A
#
# COMPACT_ATOMS: atom_id res chain seq x y z
N MET A 1 58.82 24.17 -48.99
CA MET A 1 59.44 24.60 -47.71
C MET A 1 58.88 25.97 -47.41
N SER A 2 57.85 26.03 -46.56
CA SER A 2 57.04 27.24 -46.37
C SER A 2 56.96 27.60 -44.89
N ALA A 3 57.44 28.82 -44.62
CA ALA A 3 56.99 29.85 -43.66
C ALA A 3 56.84 29.55 -42.15
N GLU A 4 57.57 30.38 -41.39
CA GLU A 4 57.37 30.76 -39.98
C GLU A 4 56.05 31.50 -39.69
N ALA A 5 55.58 31.43 -38.44
CA ALA A 5 55.03 32.52 -37.61
C ALA A 5 54.67 31.92 -36.22
N SER A 6 55.35 32.23 -35.11
CA SER A 6 55.28 33.44 -34.25
C SER A 6 53.87 33.77 -33.74
N GLY A 7 53.67 33.68 -32.42
CA GLY A 7 52.46 34.14 -31.69
C GLY A 7 52.34 35.68 -31.64
N PRO A 8 51.34 36.32 -30.97
CA PRO A 8 51.01 36.07 -29.54
C PRO A 8 49.53 36.36 -29.08
N ALA A 9 49.32 36.18 -27.76
CA ALA A 9 48.50 36.96 -26.80
C ALA A 9 46.94 37.01 -26.81
N ALA A 10 46.40 36.58 -25.64
CA ALA A 10 45.38 37.22 -24.79
C ALA A 10 43.91 37.39 -25.27
N ALA A 11 42.97 36.79 -24.50
CA ALA A 11 41.95 37.49 -23.69
C ALA A 11 40.59 36.73 -23.63
N ALA A 12 40.03 36.71 -22.41
CA ALA A 12 38.62 36.52 -22.05
C ALA A 12 37.92 35.18 -22.38
N ALA A 13 37.99 34.25 -21.44
CA ALA A 13 36.97 33.20 -21.29
C ALA A 13 35.71 33.82 -20.66
N GLY A 14 34.72 34.14 -21.50
CA GLY A 14 33.35 34.39 -21.04
C GLY A 14 32.72 33.07 -20.59
N CYS A 15 32.54 32.91 -19.28
CA CYS A 15 31.72 31.83 -18.72
C CYS A 15 30.27 32.06 -19.15
N LEU A 16 29.78 31.21 -20.06
CA LEU A 16 28.35 31.08 -20.33
C LEU A 16 27.70 30.47 -19.09
N GLU A 17 26.87 31.28 -18.44
CA GLU A 17 26.02 30.91 -17.32
C GLU A 17 25.09 29.77 -17.76
N SER A 18 25.36 28.57 -17.26
CA SER A 18 24.47 27.42 -17.41
C SER A 18 23.43 27.47 -16.29
N PRO A 19 22.13 27.27 -16.59
CA PRO A 19 21.07 27.39 -15.61
C PRO A 19 21.19 26.28 -14.56
N LYS A 20 21.00 26.70 -13.31
CA LYS A 20 20.99 25.91 -12.08
C LYS A 20 20.08 24.66 -12.23
N PRO A 21 20.57 23.42 -12.06
CA PRO A 21 19.69 22.28 -11.95
C PRO A 21 18.99 22.34 -10.60
N SER A 22 17.71 22.70 -10.63
CA SER A 22 16.82 22.60 -9.47
C SER A 22 16.69 21.13 -9.09
N GLY A 23 16.98 20.82 -7.83
CA GLY A 23 16.93 19.49 -7.26
C GLY A 23 15.56 18.85 -7.44
N VAL A 24 15.57 17.62 -7.93
CA VAL A 24 14.46 16.69 -7.78
C VAL A 24 14.90 15.68 -6.73
N GLU A 25 14.59 15.98 -5.47
CA GLU A 25 14.63 14.99 -4.39
C GLU A 25 13.59 13.91 -4.72
N PRO A 26 13.88 12.60 -4.57
CA PRO A 26 12.87 11.57 -4.72
C PRO A 26 11.83 11.75 -3.62
N GLY A 27 10.65 12.25 -4.01
CA GLY A 27 9.57 12.61 -3.11
C GLY A 27 9.20 11.47 -2.18
N SER A 28 9.37 11.69 -0.88
CA SER A 28 8.79 10.83 0.14
C SER A 28 7.26 10.82 -0.04
N PRO A 29 6.60 9.66 -0.10
CA PRO A 29 5.15 9.63 -0.14
C PRO A 29 4.62 10.31 1.13
N SER A 30 3.89 11.42 0.97
CA SER A 30 3.21 12.13 2.05
C SER A 30 2.13 11.21 2.62
N TYR A 31 2.46 10.44 3.65
CA TYR A 31 1.50 9.73 4.46
C TYR A 31 0.90 10.69 5.49
N SER A 32 -0.38 10.56 5.77
CA SER A 32 -1.05 11.33 6.82
C SER A 32 -1.91 10.41 7.65
N LEU A 33 -1.86 10.61 8.97
CA LEU A 33 -2.81 9.99 9.89
C LEU A 33 -4.08 10.84 9.86
N LYS A 34 -5.17 10.26 9.36
CA LYS A 34 -6.46 10.93 9.27
C LYS A 34 -7.52 10.05 9.92
N PRO A 35 -8.37 10.61 10.80
CA PRO A 35 -9.58 9.92 11.23
C PRO A 35 -10.46 9.61 10.02
N LEU A 36 -10.89 8.36 9.89
CA LEU A 36 -11.79 7.96 8.81
C LEU A 36 -13.14 8.63 9.02
N THR A 37 -13.60 9.39 8.03
CA THR A 37 -14.94 9.98 8.06
C THR A 37 -15.97 8.89 7.73
N PRO A 38 -16.94 8.60 8.62
CA PRO A 38 -17.90 7.51 8.44
C PRO A 38 -18.92 7.74 7.32
N ASN A 39 -18.89 8.89 6.65
CA ASN A 39 -19.87 9.27 5.62
C ASN A 39 -19.56 8.70 4.22
N SER A 40 -18.35 8.20 3.97
CA SER A 40 -18.06 7.53 2.70
C SER A 40 -18.51 6.07 2.77
N LYS A 41 -19.52 5.70 1.96
CA LYS A 41 -19.97 4.30 1.83
C LYS A 41 -18.85 3.35 1.40
N TYR A 42 -17.83 3.88 0.72
CA TYR A 42 -16.73 3.13 0.15
C TYR A 42 -15.39 3.51 0.77
N VAL A 43 -14.51 2.52 0.89
CA VAL A 43 -13.18 2.60 1.46
C VAL A 43 -12.19 2.04 0.43
N LYS A 44 -11.06 2.73 0.27
CA LYS A 44 -9.94 2.32 -0.58
C LYS A 44 -8.83 1.77 0.31
N LEU A 45 -8.35 0.57 0.02
CA LEU A 45 -7.29 -0.08 0.77
C LEU A 45 -6.14 -0.46 -0.17
N ASN A 46 -4.93 -0.17 0.24
CA ASN A 46 -3.71 -0.61 -0.43
C ASN A 46 -2.97 -1.55 0.53
N VAL A 47 -3.02 -2.84 0.24
CA VAL A 47 -2.50 -3.92 1.08
C VAL A 47 -1.22 -4.45 0.44
N GLY A 48 -0.08 -3.92 0.86
CA GLY A 48 1.25 -4.28 0.32
C GLY A 48 1.37 -4.09 -1.19
N GLY A 49 0.70 -3.09 -1.77
CA GLY A 49 0.63 -2.83 -3.21
C GLY A 49 -0.62 -3.38 -3.91
N SER A 50 -1.41 -4.23 -3.24
CA SER A 50 -2.68 -4.71 -3.78
C SER A 50 -3.81 -3.73 -3.47
N LEU A 51 -4.47 -3.26 -4.52
CA LEU A 51 -5.51 -2.25 -4.43
C LEU A 51 -6.90 -2.89 -4.30
N HIS A 52 -7.61 -2.56 -3.22
CA HIS A 52 -8.94 -3.08 -2.94
C HIS A 52 -9.94 -1.94 -2.69
N TYR A 53 -11.15 -2.14 -3.19
CA TYR A 53 -12.31 -1.30 -2.92
C TYR A 53 -13.35 -2.11 -2.17
N THR A 54 -13.84 -1.58 -1.05
CA THR A 54 -14.90 -2.22 -0.27
C THR A 54 -15.75 -1.18 0.45
N THR A 55 -16.69 -1.63 1.27
CA THR A 55 -17.57 -0.76 2.08
C THR A 55 -17.18 -0.80 3.55
N LEU A 56 -17.46 0.29 4.27
CA LEU A 56 -17.26 0.33 5.71
C LEU A 56 -18.03 -0.80 6.42
N ARG A 57 -19.26 -1.08 5.95
CA ARG A 57 -20.09 -2.19 6.42
C ARG A 57 -19.38 -3.54 6.38
N THR A 58 -18.60 -3.80 5.33
CA THR A 58 -17.85 -5.06 5.21
C THR A 58 -16.74 -5.11 6.27
N LEU A 59 -15.99 -4.03 6.42
CA LEU A 59 -14.86 -3.95 7.35
C LEU A 59 -15.28 -3.94 8.82
N THR A 60 -16.48 -3.43 9.12
CA THR A 60 -17.02 -3.35 10.49
C THR A 60 -18.10 -4.40 10.80
N GLY A 61 -18.38 -5.32 9.86
CA GLY A 61 -19.47 -6.28 9.97
C GLY A 61 -19.22 -7.39 10.98
N GLN A 62 -17.96 -7.72 11.23
CA GLN A 62 -17.53 -8.75 12.18
C GLN A 62 -16.51 -8.19 13.16
N ASP A 63 -16.34 -8.85 14.31
CA ASP A 63 -15.39 -8.43 15.32
C ASP A 63 -13.95 -8.82 14.96
N THR A 64 -13.27 -7.92 14.26
CA THR A 64 -11.95 -8.13 13.65
C THR A 64 -11.02 -6.96 13.90
N MET A 65 -9.72 -7.13 13.63
CA MET A 65 -8.75 -6.02 13.65
C MET A 65 -9.16 -4.90 12.67
N LEU A 66 -9.72 -5.26 11.50
CA LEU A 66 -10.23 -4.30 10.53
C LEU A 66 -11.37 -3.47 11.11
N LYS A 67 -12.30 -4.08 11.86
CA LYS A 67 -13.34 -3.30 12.54
C LYS A 67 -12.74 -2.29 13.50
N ALA A 68 -11.70 -2.64 14.25
CA ALA A 68 -11.02 -1.69 15.13
C ALA A 68 -10.41 -0.52 14.34
N MET A 69 -9.67 -0.80 13.26
CA MET A 69 -9.08 0.20 12.36
C MET A 69 -10.13 1.16 11.78
N PHE A 70 -11.26 0.61 11.33
CA PHE A 70 -12.30 1.34 10.62
C PHE A 70 -13.46 1.82 11.52
N SER A 71 -13.38 1.61 12.83
CA SER A 71 -14.35 2.11 13.82
C SER A 71 -14.17 3.58 14.20
N GLY A 72 -13.13 4.24 13.67
CA GLY A 72 -12.76 5.62 14.01
C GLY A 72 -12.02 5.77 15.34
N ARG A 73 -11.61 4.65 15.96
CA ARG A 73 -10.87 4.63 17.24
C ARG A 73 -9.36 4.46 17.08
N VAL A 74 -8.91 4.11 15.88
CA VAL A 74 -7.51 3.81 15.58
C VAL A 74 -7.08 4.71 14.42
N GLU A 75 -5.90 5.32 14.54
CA GLU A 75 -5.31 6.09 13.46
C GLU A 75 -4.81 5.15 12.37
N VAL A 76 -5.25 5.40 11.13
CA VAL A 76 -4.82 4.62 9.97
C VAL A 76 -3.93 5.45 9.06
N LEU A 77 -2.89 4.83 8.55
CA LEU A 77 -1.98 5.46 7.60
C LEU A 77 -2.69 5.60 6.26
N THR A 78 -2.82 6.83 5.76
CA THR A 78 -3.47 7.10 4.47
C THR A 78 -2.54 7.89 3.56
N ASP A 79 -2.50 7.56 2.28
CA ASP A 79 -1.74 8.32 1.29
C ASP A 79 -2.48 9.59 0.80
N ALA A 80 -1.84 10.35 -0.10
CA ALA A 80 -2.43 11.53 -0.72
C ALA A 80 -3.67 11.21 -1.59
N GLY A 81 -3.81 9.98 -2.08
CA GLY A 81 -4.93 9.50 -2.90
C GLY A 81 -6.13 8.99 -2.09
N GLY A 82 -6.03 8.97 -0.75
CA GLY A 82 -7.06 8.46 0.14
C GLY A 82 -7.06 6.94 0.29
N TRP A 83 -5.95 6.27 -0.03
CA TRP A 83 -5.76 4.84 0.18
C TRP A 83 -5.29 4.58 1.60
N VAL A 84 -6.02 3.74 2.32
CA VAL A 84 -5.56 3.23 3.61
C VAL A 84 -4.48 2.18 3.36
N LEU A 85 -3.29 2.43 3.89
CA LEU A 85 -2.12 1.59 3.71
C LEU A 85 -2.08 0.50 4.78
N ILE A 86 -1.95 -0.75 4.34
CA ILE A 86 -1.75 -1.92 5.20
C ILE A 86 -0.46 -2.60 4.77
N ASP A 87 0.49 -2.73 5.70
CA ASP A 87 1.78 -3.39 5.48
C ASP A 87 1.65 -4.92 5.61
N ARG A 88 0.86 -5.51 4.70
CA ARG A 88 0.61 -6.95 4.59
C ARG A 88 0.55 -7.38 3.14
N SER A 89 0.68 -8.69 2.89
CA SER A 89 0.50 -9.21 1.55
C SER A 89 -0.97 -9.14 1.13
N GLY A 90 -1.24 -8.46 0.02
CA GLY A 90 -2.57 -8.37 -0.55
C GLY A 90 -3.04 -9.63 -1.29
N ARG A 91 -2.19 -10.65 -1.46
CA ARG A 91 -2.48 -11.86 -2.25
C ARG A 91 -3.81 -12.51 -1.84
N HIS A 92 -4.03 -12.67 -0.54
CA HIS A 92 -5.21 -13.33 0.02
C HIS A 92 -6.25 -12.35 0.59
N PHE A 93 -6.00 -11.04 0.50
CA PHE A 93 -6.88 -10.05 1.10
C PHE A 93 -8.26 -9.99 0.44
N GLY A 94 -8.35 -10.32 -0.85
CA GLY A 94 -9.64 -10.49 -1.53
C GLY A 94 -10.49 -11.58 -0.87
N THR A 95 -9.89 -12.72 -0.50
CA THR A 95 -10.54 -13.83 0.20
C THR A 95 -11.01 -13.41 1.58
N ILE A 96 -10.17 -12.65 2.32
CA ILE A 96 -10.57 -12.04 3.60
C ILE A 96 -11.81 -11.17 3.43
N LEU A 97 -11.84 -10.29 2.44
CA LEU A 97 -13.00 -9.43 2.18
C LEU A 97 -14.25 -10.23 1.82
N ASN A 98 -14.13 -11.30 1.04
CA ASN A 98 -15.27 -12.15 0.69
C ASN A 98 -15.83 -12.85 1.93
N TYR A 99 -14.96 -13.38 2.81
CA TYR A 99 -15.41 -13.96 4.07
C TYR A 99 -16.17 -12.96 4.94
N LEU A 100 -15.69 -11.71 5.02
CA LEU A 100 -16.38 -10.65 5.78
C LEU A 100 -17.73 -10.24 5.16
N ARG A 101 -17.93 -10.46 3.86
CA ARG A 101 -19.20 -10.17 3.16
C ARG A 101 -20.22 -11.28 3.36
N ASP A 102 -19.78 -12.52 3.14
CA ASP A 102 -20.67 -13.66 2.96
C ASP A 102 -20.70 -14.58 4.19
N GLY A 103 -19.75 -14.42 5.13
CA GLY A 103 -19.58 -15.25 6.30
C GLY A 103 -18.96 -16.63 6.03
N SER A 104 -18.64 -16.93 4.77
CA SER A 104 -17.97 -18.16 4.34
C SER A 104 -17.24 -17.92 3.02
N VAL A 105 -16.25 -18.74 2.68
CA VAL A 105 -15.51 -18.65 1.43
C VAL A 105 -14.97 -20.02 1.03
N PRO A 106 -14.92 -20.38 -0.26
CA PRO A 106 -14.21 -21.58 -0.68
C PRO A 106 -12.72 -21.45 -0.34
N LEU A 107 -12.20 -22.46 0.38
CA LEU A 107 -10.80 -22.50 0.78
C LEU A 107 -9.93 -23.03 -0.39
N PRO A 108 -8.68 -22.56 -0.50
CA PRO A 108 -7.75 -23.10 -1.48
C PRO A 108 -7.38 -24.56 -1.15
N GLU A 109 -7.23 -25.39 -2.19
CA GLU A 109 -6.85 -26.81 -2.05
C GLU A 109 -5.36 -27.01 -1.72
N SER A 110 -4.52 -26.04 -2.11
CA SER A 110 -3.09 -26.09 -1.85
C SER A 110 -2.80 -25.81 -0.38
N THR A 111 -2.16 -26.75 0.32
CA THR A 111 -1.73 -26.59 1.73
C THR A 111 -0.88 -25.35 1.94
N ARG A 112 -0.05 -24.99 0.95
CA ARG A 112 0.74 -23.75 0.98
C ARG A 112 -0.16 -22.51 0.98
N GLU A 113 -1.11 -22.44 0.05
CA GLU A 113 -2.01 -21.27 -0.05
C GLU A 113 -2.95 -21.18 1.14
N LEU A 114 -3.38 -22.31 1.67
CA LEU A 114 -4.18 -22.40 2.88
C LEU A 114 -3.40 -21.90 4.10
N GLY A 115 -2.12 -22.27 4.22
CA GLY A 115 -1.22 -21.74 5.25
C GLY A 115 -0.99 -20.23 5.12
N GLU A 116 -0.82 -19.72 3.90
CA GLU A 116 -0.72 -18.27 3.63
C GLU A 116 -2.02 -17.53 4.03
N LEU A 117 -3.19 -18.06 3.64
CA LEU A 117 -4.50 -17.51 4.01
C LEU A 117 -4.72 -17.53 5.52
N LEU A 118 -4.38 -18.63 6.20
CA LEU A 118 -4.45 -18.75 7.66
C LEU A 118 -3.59 -17.69 8.36
N GLY A 119 -2.40 -17.39 7.81
CA GLY A 119 -1.53 -16.33 8.33
C GLY A 119 -2.20 -14.95 8.28
N GLU A 120 -2.88 -14.63 7.18
CA GLU A 120 -3.64 -13.37 7.06
C GLU A 120 -4.90 -13.37 7.95
N ALA A 121 -5.64 -14.48 8.01
CA ALA A 121 -6.82 -14.61 8.85
C ALA A 121 -6.49 -14.37 10.34
N ARG A 122 -5.34 -14.88 10.81
CA ARG A 122 -4.81 -14.61 12.15
C ARG A 122 -4.41 -13.15 12.34
N TYR A 123 -3.75 -12.55 11.37
CA TYR A 123 -3.35 -11.14 11.45
C TYR A 123 -4.57 -10.21 11.59
N TYR A 124 -5.60 -10.42 10.77
CA TYR A 124 -6.83 -9.61 10.82
C TYR A 124 -7.83 -10.05 11.90
N LEU A 125 -7.52 -11.10 12.67
CA LEU A 125 -8.36 -11.67 13.74
C LEU A 125 -9.74 -12.12 13.23
N VAL A 126 -9.79 -12.81 12.09
CA VAL A 126 -11.03 -13.33 11.51
C VAL A 126 -11.29 -14.73 12.05
N GLN A 127 -11.89 -14.82 13.23
CA GLN A 127 -11.95 -16.05 14.02
C GLN A 127 -12.55 -17.26 13.27
N GLY A 128 -13.70 -17.08 12.60
CA GLY A 128 -14.33 -18.16 11.84
C GLY A 128 -13.44 -18.69 10.70
N LEU A 129 -12.77 -17.80 9.97
CA LEU A 129 -11.88 -18.20 8.88
C LEU A 129 -10.62 -18.91 9.39
N ILE A 130 -10.13 -18.54 10.58
CA ILE A 130 -9.01 -19.22 11.23
C ILE A 130 -9.39 -20.68 11.50
N GLU A 131 -10.58 -20.90 12.07
CA GLU A 131 -11.09 -22.23 12.40
C GLU A 131 -11.29 -23.07 11.12
N ASP A 132 -11.94 -22.50 10.09
CA ASP A 132 -12.15 -23.15 8.80
C ASP A 132 -10.81 -23.59 8.16
N CYS A 133 -9.80 -22.71 8.16
CA CYS A 133 -8.48 -23.03 7.62
C CYS A 133 -7.74 -24.08 8.44
N GLN A 134 -7.89 -24.08 9.78
CA GLN A 134 -7.27 -25.07 10.65
C GLN A 134 -7.88 -26.46 10.48
N LEU A 135 -9.20 -26.54 10.30
CA LEU A 135 -9.89 -27.80 10.02
C LEU A 135 -9.49 -28.37 8.65
N ALA A 136 -9.33 -27.52 7.64
CA ALA A 136 -8.90 -27.95 6.31
C ALA A 136 -7.42 -28.36 6.22
N LEU A 137 -6.60 -28.06 7.23
CA LEU A 137 -5.19 -28.48 7.32
C LEU A 137 -4.98 -29.79 8.09
N GLN A 138 -6.02 -30.34 8.72
CA GLN A 138 -5.99 -31.63 9.43
C GLN A 138 -6.23 -32.79 8.46
#